data_AF-A0A7M7T063-F1
#
_entry.id   AF-A0A7M7T063-F1
#
_cell.length_a   1.000
_cell.length_b   1.000
_cell.length_c   1.000
_cell.angle_alpha   90.00
_cell.angle_beta   90.00
_cell.angle_gamma   90.00
#
_symmetry.space_group_name_H-M   'P 1'
#
loop_
_entity.id
_entity.type
_entity.pdbx_description
1 polymer ?
#
loop_
_entity_poly.entity_id
_entity_poly.type
_entity_poly.pdbx_seq_one_letter_code
_entity_poly.pdbx_strand_id
1 'polypeptide(L)'
;MSALVDNSGKQIELVDLGITMSIPPGAVQERGSCKITLTSIQDPPCINSQGGEALACLGIKCEPPNMIFHQPVKIKIPHSAFIVNPDQVKPDIVCRSWDSVKDLPRTSRNRSSSSPDEPPYCKVYHRHLELYIGHCAEWWVLLPLEQQVIRHQLMCTPYIPEGIQRGKEIEVHLHVHADLPGINTEVLRDEKHQAYREAHRSVPFSIISHSGDVTVARDCEGKIAETKGSGAVEARFYYELIFIRNKLWELTKRS
;
A
#
# COMPACT_ATOMS: atom_id res chain seq x y z
N MET A 1 6.99 -0.57 14.41
CA MET A 1 6.66 -0.57 15.85
C MET A 1 7.03 -1.93 16.44
N SER A 2 7.59 -2.00 17.65
CA SER A 2 7.90 -3.27 18.33
C SER A 2 7.31 -3.30 19.74
N ALA A 3 6.89 -4.48 20.20
CA ALA A 3 6.40 -4.68 21.55
C ALA A 3 6.78 -6.06 22.09
N LEU A 4 7.06 -6.15 23.39
CA LEU A 4 7.07 -7.43 24.11
C LEU A 4 5.63 -7.89 24.30
N VAL A 5 5.34 -9.12 23.89
CA VAL A 5 4.02 -9.75 23.92
C VAL A 5 4.12 -11.07 24.68
N ASP A 6 3.26 -11.25 25.68
CA ASP A 6 3.12 -12.49 26.44
C ASP A 6 1.76 -13.15 26.15
N ASN A 7 1.41 -14.16 26.92
CA ASN A 7 0.18 -14.93 26.77
C ASN A 7 -1.11 -14.12 27.04
N SER A 8 -1.02 -12.92 27.63
CA SER A 8 -2.19 -12.05 27.83
C SER A 8 -2.66 -11.38 26.54
N GLY A 9 -1.89 -11.49 25.46
CA GLY A 9 -2.15 -10.80 24.21
C GLY A 9 -1.67 -9.35 24.23
N LYS A 10 -1.73 -8.68 23.09
CA LYS A 10 -1.33 -7.27 22.97
C LYS A 10 -1.85 -6.64 21.69
N GLN A 11 -1.96 -5.32 21.72
CA GLN A 11 -2.18 -4.50 20.53
C GLN A 11 -0.89 -3.77 20.13
N ILE A 12 -0.56 -3.79 18.85
CA ILE A 12 0.57 -3.08 18.25
C ILE A 12 0.03 -2.19 17.14
N GLU A 13 0.41 -0.91 17.13
CA GLU A 13 -0.14 0.07 16.19
C GLU A 13 0.95 0.81 15.42
N LEU A 14 0.70 0.99 14.12
CA LEU A 14 1.37 1.99 13.28
C LEU A 14 0.38 3.15 13.12
N VAL A 15 0.34 4.02 14.13
CA VAL A 15 -0.67 5.07 14.29
C VAL A 15 -0.79 5.94 13.04
N ASP A 16 0.35 6.39 12.48
CA ASP A 16 0.39 7.25 11.29
C ASP A 16 -0.23 6.60 10.05
N LEU A 17 -0.22 5.27 9.98
CA LEU A 17 -0.75 4.48 8.85
C LEU A 17 -2.15 3.92 9.14
N GLY A 18 -2.68 4.10 10.36
CA GLY A 18 -3.94 3.51 10.80
C GLY A 18 -3.94 1.97 10.82
N ILE A 19 -2.77 1.33 10.88
CA ILE A 19 -2.62 -0.13 10.89
C ILE A 19 -2.53 -0.62 12.33
N THR A 20 -3.30 -1.67 12.64
CA THR A 20 -3.37 -2.23 13.99
C THR A 20 -3.29 -3.75 13.96
N MET A 21 -2.37 -4.32 14.73
CA MET A 21 -2.24 -5.75 14.98
C MET A 21 -2.78 -6.07 16.38
N SER A 22 -3.75 -6.97 16.45
CA SER A 22 -4.39 -7.44 17.67
C SER A 22 -4.04 -8.91 17.89
N ILE A 23 -3.21 -9.16 18.89
CA ILE A 23 -2.76 -10.50 19.28
C ILE A 23 -3.64 -10.94 20.45
N PRO A 24 -4.49 -11.97 20.28
CA PRO A 24 -5.39 -12.39 21.35
C PRO A 24 -4.64 -13.12 22.48
N PRO A 25 -5.22 -13.18 23.69
CA PRO A 25 -4.72 -14.04 24.76
C PRO A 25 -4.63 -15.49 24.27
N GLY A 26 -3.59 -16.23 24.66
CA GLY A 26 -3.39 -17.60 24.18
C GLY A 26 -2.66 -17.70 22.84
N ALA A 27 -2.44 -16.60 22.10
CA ALA A 27 -1.77 -16.66 20.78
C ALA A 27 -0.27 -16.90 20.86
N VAL A 28 0.37 -16.49 21.97
CA VAL A 28 1.81 -16.66 22.25
C VAL A 28 1.97 -17.69 23.37
N GLN A 29 3.05 -18.47 23.34
CA GLN A 29 3.30 -19.52 24.34
C GLN A 29 3.19 -19.02 25.79
N GLU A 30 2.57 -19.82 26.66
CA GLU A 30 2.24 -19.46 28.05
C GLU A 30 3.44 -19.07 28.92
N ARG A 31 4.63 -19.60 28.63
CA ARG A 31 5.81 -19.47 29.49
C ARG A 31 6.84 -18.45 28.99
N GLY A 32 6.52 -17.65 27.96
CA GLY A 32 7.47 -16.70 27.40
C GLY A 32 6.83 -15.41 26.88
N SER A 33 7.60 -14.32 26.95
CA SER A 33 7.32 -13.10 26.17
C SER A 33 8.17 -13.10 24.91
N CYS A 34 7.59 -12.77 23.76
CA CYS A 34 8.32 -12.57 22.51
C CYS A 34 8.28 -11.09 22.10
N LYS A 35 9.39 -10.58 21.55
CA LYS A 35 9.39 -9.26 20.92
C LYS A 35 8.83 -9.40 19.51
N ILE A 36 7.66 -8.83 19.28
CA ILE A 36 7.03 -8.77 17.96
C ILE A 36 7.23 -7.38 17.37
N THR A 37 7.64 -7.32 16.11
CA THR A 37 7.76 -6.08 15.34
C THR A 37 6.77 -6.10 14.18
N LEU A 38 6.02 -5.03 14.04
CA LEU A 38 5.16 -4.75 12.90
C LEU A 38 5.73 -3.55 12.13
N THR A 39 5.94 -3.71 10.83
CA THR A 39 6.28 -2.61 9.91
C THR A 39 5.41 -2.67 8.67
N SER A 40 5.21 -1.53 8.02
CA SER A 40 4.69 -1.50 6.65
C SER A 40 5.84 -1.78 5.67
N ILE A 41 5.50 -2.40 4.55
CA ILE A 41 6.41 -2.61 3.43
C ILE A 41 5.71 -2.19 2.14
N GLN A 42 6.48 -1.59 1.24
CA GLN A 42 6.04 -1.29 -0.12
C GLN A 42 6.19 -2.54 -0.98
N ASP A 43 5.46 -2.56 -2.10
CA ASP A 43 5.48 -3.50 -3.22
C ASP A 43 5.52 -5.01 -2.92
N PRO A 44 4.56 -5.81 -3.44
CA PRO A 44 4.64 -7.25 -3.39
C PRO A 44 5.88 -7.75 -4.14
N PRO A 45 6.42 -8.94 -3.79
CA PRO A 45 7.38 -9.62 -4.64
C PRO A 45 6.87 -9.66 -6.08
N CYS A 46 7.79 -9.62 -7.05
CA CYS A 46 7.50 -9.94 -8.44
C CYS A 46 6.83 -11.32 -8.52
N ILE A 47 5.50 -11.32 -8.52
CA ILE A 47 4.67 -12.51 -8.67
C ILE A 47 3.99 -12.38 -10.02
N ASN A 48 3.88 -13.51 -10.73
CA ASN A 48 3.07 -13.61 -11.94
C ASN A 48 1.67 -13.11 -11.64
N SER A 49 1.40 -11.90 -12.04
CA SER A 49 0.07 -11.34 -11.99
C SER A 49 -0.80 -11.88 -13.07
N GLN A 50 -2.04 -12.12 -12.71
CA GLN A 50 -3.02 -12.60 -13.65
C GLN A 50 -3.74 -11.45 -14.37
N GLY A 51 -3.33 -10.20 -14.16
CA GLY A 51 -3.76 -9.04 -14.94
C GLY A 51 -5.14 -8.49 -14.61
N GLY A 52 -5.76 -8.93 -13.51
CA GLY A 52 -7.11 -8.53 -13.10
C GLY A 52 -7.23 -8.20 -11.61
N GLU A 53 -6.13 -7.83 -10.96
CA GLU A 53 -6.09 -7.57 -9.51
C GLU A 53 -5.30 -6.30 -9.22
N ALA A 54 -5.64 -5.62 -8.13
CA ALA A 54 -4.91 -4.47 -7.63
C ALA A 54 -4.52 -4.67 -6.17
N LEU A 55 -3.39 -4.08 -5.76
CA LEU A 55 -3.08 -3.91 -4.35
C LEU A 55 -4.14 -3.05 -3.70
N ALA A 56 -4.73 -3.57 -2.63
CA ALA A 56 -5.74 -2.85 -1.87
C ALA A 56 -5.10 -1.79 -0.96
N CYS A 57 -3.96 -2.14 -0.40
CA CYS A 57 -3.36 -1.48 0.75
C CYS A 57 -1.84 -1.70 0.79
N LEU A 58 -1.19 -1.05 1.76
CA LEU A 58 0.22 -1.31 2.08
C LEU A 58 0.44 -2.78 2.47
N GLY A 59 1.60 -3.32 2.11
CA GLY A 59 2.07 -4.59 2.64
C GLY A 59 2.47 -4.45 4.10
N ILE A 60 2.49 -5.57 4.82
CA ILE A 60 2.94 -5.63 6.21
C ILE A 60 4.05 -6.64 6.37
N LYS A 61 4.95 -6.39 7.32
CA LYS A 61 5.97 -7.33 7.78
C LYS A 61 5.83 -7.54 9.28
N CYS A 62 5.73 -8.80 9.66
CA CYS A 62 5.71 -9.26 11.04
C CYS A 62 7.02 -9.98 11.33
N GLU A 63 7.69 -9.59 12.40
CA GLU A 63 8.93 -10.22 12.88
C GLU A 63 8.77 -10.67 14.34
N PRO A 64 9.49 -11.72 14.77
CA PRO A 64 10.51 -12.47 14.01
C PRO A 64 9.93 -13.41 12.96
N PRO A 65 10.64 -13.66 11.84
CA PRO A 65 10.13 -14.52 10.76
C PRO A 65 9.83 -15.93 11.28
N ASN A 66 8.77 -16.54 10.74
CA ASN A 66 8.32 -17.89 11.06
C ASN A 66 7.87 -18.13 12.51
N MET A 67 7.74 -17.07 13.34
CA MET A 67 7.07 -17.21 14.62
C MET A 67 5.63 -17.64 14.41
N ILE A 68 5.23 -18.76 15.01
CA ILE A 68 3.89 -19.33 14.90
C ILE A 68 3.01 -18.84 16.06
N PHE A 69 1.78 -18.45 15.74
CA PHE A 69 0.76 -18.14 16.72
C PHE A 69 -0.18 -19.33 16.94
N HIS A 70 -0.53 -19.60 18.20
CA HIS A 70 -1.48 -20.67 18.54
C HIS A 70 -2.94 -20.30 18.24
N GLN A 71 -3.20 -19.00 18.06
CA GLN A 71 -4.47 -18.47 17.60
C GLN A 71 -4.22 -17.44 16.49
N PRO A 72 -5.12 -17.31 15.50
CA PRO A 72 -4.96 -16.33 14.43
C PRO A 72 -4.83 -14.91 15.00
N VAL A 73 -3.79 -14.20 14.55
CA VAL A 73 -3.60 -12.79 14.87
C VAL A 73 -4.30 -11.94 13.83
N LYS A 74 -5.04 -10.92 14.28
CA LYS A 74 -5.79 -10.02 13.42
C LYS A 74 -4.98 -8.76 13.11
N ILE A 75 -4.92 -8.37 11.85
CA ILE A 75 -4.29 -7.13 11.40
C ILE A 75 -5.31 -6.33 10.60
N LYS A 76 -5.68 -5.16 11.13
CA LYS A 76 -6.55 -4.20 10.48
C LYS A 76 -5.71 -3.25 9.62
N ILE A 77 -6.00 -3.18 8.33
CA ILE A 77 -5.25 -2.38 7.35
C ILE A 77 -6.22 -1.50 6.57
N PRO A 78 -6.07 -0.16 6.56
CA PRO A 78 -6.87 0.72 5.70
C PRO A 78 -6.65 0.46 4.21
N HIS A 79 -7.70 0.65 3.40
CA HIS A 79 -7.61 0.64 1.92
C HIS A 79 -8.45 1.76 1.30
N SER A 80 -8.12 2.14 0.06
CA SER A 80 -8.76 3.24 -0.68
C SER A 80 -9.74 2.75 -1.75
N ALA A 81 -9.86 1.43 -1.93
CA ALA A 81 -10.84 0.83 -2.81
C ALA A 81 -12.27 1.08 -2.30
N PHE A 82 -13.12 1.61 -3.16
CA PHE A 82 -14.56 1.64 -3.01
C PHE A 82 -15.12 0.32 -3.52
N ILE A 83 -15.75 -0.44 -2.63
CA ILE A 83 -16.23 -1.79 -2.87
C ILE A 83 -17.73 -1.81 -2.57
N VAL A 84 -18.54 -2.19 -3.55
CA VAL A 84 -20.02 -2.13 -3.44
C VAL A 84 -20.54 -3.16 -2.44
N ASN A 85 -20.09 -4.41 -2.53
CA ASN A 85 -20.45 -5.50 -1.62
C ASN A 85 -19.17 -6.20 -1.13
N PRO A 86 -18.56 -5.71 -0.04
CA PRO A 86 -17.28 -6.23 0.44
C PRO A 86 -17.34 -7.71 0.87
N ASP A 87 -18.48 -8.19 1.36
CA ASP A 87 -18.66 -9.59 1.79
C ASP A 87 -18.54 -10.61 0.65
N GLN A 88 -18.73 -10.18 -0.60
CA GLN A 88 -18.62 -11.05 -1.77
C GLN A 88 -17.21 -11.09 -2.35
N VAL A 89 -16.32 -10.21 -1.89
CA VAL A 89 -14.96 -10.14 -2.41
C VAL A 89 -14.08 -11.19 -1.75
N LYS A 90 -13.47 -12.05 -2.57
CA LYS A 90 -12.45 -13.00 -2.12
C LYS A 90 -11.08 -12.52 -2.60
N PRO A 91 -10.31 -11.81 -1.75
CA PRO A 91 -8.99 -11.35 -2.13
C PRO A 91 -8.01 -12.50 -2.25
N ASP A 92 -6.93 -12.26 -2.99
CA ASP A 92 -5.75 -13.10 -2.97
C ASP A 92 -4.78 -12.58 -1.90
N ILE A 93 -4.20 -13.50 -1.15
CA ILE A 93 -3.24 -13.22 -0.09
C ILE A 93 -1.88 -13.73 -0.57
N VAL A 94 -0.93 -12.80 -0.64
CA VAL A 94 0.46 -13.08 -0.93
C VAL A 94 1.23 -13.13 0.38
N CYS A 95 2.03 -14.17 0.56
CA CYS A 95 2.92 -14.33 1.70
C CYS A 95 4.35 -14.58 1.22
N ARG A 96 5.31 -13.82 1.74
CA ARG A 96 6.74 -14.12 1.63
C ARG A 96 7.26 -14.50 3.02
N SER A 97 7.50 -15.79 3.21
CA SER A 97 8.04 -16.38 4.44
C SER A 97 9.48 -16.84 4.25
N TRP A 98 10.21 -17.08 5.33
CA TRP A 98 11.58 -17.62 5.26
C TRP A 98 11.53 -19.15 5.23
N ASP A 99 12.05 -19.79 4.20
CA ASP A 99 12.18 -21.26 4.19
C ASP A 99 13.48 -21.64 4.92
N SER A 100 13.35 -22.14 6.15
CA SER A 100 14.50 -22.55 6.97
C SER A 100 15.24 -23.77 6.42
N VAL A 101 14.62 -24.58 5.54
CA VAL A 101 15.26 -25.75 4.95
C VAL A 101 16.13 -25.36 3.76
N LYS A 102 15.66 -24.40 2.96
CA LYS A 102 16.36 -23.92 1.76
C LYS A 102 17.20 -22.68 2.00
N ASP A 103 17.08 -22.08 3.18
CA ASP A 103 17.70 -20.80 3.58
C ASP A 103 17.43 -19.67 2.57
N LEU A 104 16.19 -19.63 2.06
CA LEU A 104 15.76 -18.69 1.02
C LEU A 104 14.32 -18.22 1.27
N PRO A 105 13.95 -17.00 0.83
CA PRO A 105 12.57 -16.54 0.91
C PRO A 105 11.69 -17.37 -0.02
N ARG A 106 10.57 -17.87 0.50
CA ARG A 106 9.54 -18.57 -0.25
C ARG A 106 8.32 -17.67 -0.37
N THR A 107 7.90 -17.41 -1.61
CA THR A 107 6.67 -16.67 -1.89
C THR A 107 5.55 -17.65 -2.18
N SER A 108 4.39 -17.42 -1.59
CA SER A 108 3.15 -18.15 -1.85
C SER A 108 2.01 -17.18 -2.10
N ARG A 109 1.02 -17.66 -2.84
CA ARG A 109 -0.18 -16.91 -3.18
C ARG A 109 -1.37 -17.83 -3.06
N ASN A 110 -2.31 -17.48 -2.20
CA ASN A 110 -3.50 -18.26 -1.96
C ASN A 110 -4.73 -17.34 -1.98
N ARG A 111 -5.83 -17.83 -2.54
CA ARG A 111 -7.11 -17.14 -2.40
C ARG A 111 -7.56 -17.20 -0.94
N SER A 112 -8.11 -16.10 -0.44
CA SER A 112 -8.63 -16.01 0.94
C SER A 112 -9.62 -17.14 1.22
N SER A 113 -9.39 -17.85 2.33
CA SER A 113 -10.31 -18.89 2.79
C SER A 113 -11.65 -18.30 3.18
N SER A 114 -12.72 -19.07 2.98
CA SER A 114 -14.05 -18.73 3.51
C SER A 114 -14.25 -19.27 4.93
N SER A 115 -13.32 -20.10 5.43
CA SER A 115 -13.32 -20.64 6.79
C SER A 115 -12.39 -19.81 7.69
N PRO A 116 -12.90 -19.26 8.81
CA PRO A 116 -12.06 -18.59 9.82
C PRO A 116 -11.07 -19.51 10.54
N ASP A 117 -11.24 -20.83 10.40
CA ASP A 117 -10.42 -21.83 11.10
C ASP A 117 -9.07 -22.09 10.39
N GLU A 118 -8.90 -21.60 9.16
CA GLU A 118 -7.74 -21.87 8.31
C GLU A 118 -7.04 -20.56 7.88
N PRO A 119 -6.17 -19.98 8.73
CA PRO A 119 -5.34 -18.85 8.32
C PRO A 119 -4.29 -19.26 7.26
N PRO A 120 -3.93 -18.36 6.33
CA PRO A 120 -4.36 -16.97 6.27
C PRO A 120 -5.74 -16.79 5.60
N TYR A 121 -6.54 -15.89 6.15
CA TYR A 121 -7.77 -15.42 5.50
C TYR A 121 -7.94 -13.92 5.73
N CYS A 122 -8.74 -13.30 4.88
CA CYS A 122 -8.94 -11.86 4.85
C CYS A 122 -10.44 -11.55 4.72
N LYS A 123 -10.92 -10.67 5.59
CA LYS A 123 -12.24 -10.06 5.51
C LYS A 123 -12.10 -8.65 4.96
N VAL A 124 -12.92 -8.33 3.97
CA VAL A 124 -12.94 -7.02 3.35
C VAL A 124 -14.07 -6.20 3.95
N TYR A 125 -13.83 -4.93 4.23
CA TYR A 125 -14.85 -3.95 4.63
C TYR A 125 -14.79 -2.76 3.67
N HIS A 126 -15.62 -1.73 3.89
CA HIS A 126 -15.67 -0.58 2.98
C HIS A 126 -14.43 0.32 3.00
N ARG A 127 -13.70 0.38 4.13
CA ARG A 127 -12.58 1.32 4.34
C ARG A 127 -11.31 0.65 4.91
N HIS A 128 -11.39 -0.64 5.17
CA HIS A 128 -10.29 -1.42 5.72
C HIS A 128 -10.50 -2.90 5.43
N LEU A 129 -9.43 -3.67 5.58
CA LEU A 129 -9.48 -5.11 5.59
C LEU A 129 -8.95 -5.64 6.92
N GLU A 130 -9.41 -6.82 7.30
CA GLU A 130 -8.91 -7.57 8.44
C GLU A 130 -8.23 -8.84 7.92
N LEU A 131 -6.90 -8.85 7.96
CA LEU A 131 -6.06 -9.98 7.61
C LEU A 131 -5.80 -10.80 8.88
N TYR A 132 -6.04 -12.10 8.82
CA TYR A 132 -5.80 -13.04 9.90
C TYR A 132 -4.63 -13.95 9.54
N ILE A 133 -3.58 -13.95 10.36
CA ILE A 133 -2.33 -14.69 10.11
C ILE A 133 -2.06 -15.70 11.22
N GLY A 134 -1.51 -16.85 10.85
CA GLY A 134 -1.06 -17.87 11.80
C GLY A 134 0.44 -17.80 12.14
N HIS A 135 1.20 -16.99 11.42
CA HIS A 135 2.63 -16.83 11.67
C HIS A 135 3.15 -15.47 11.18
N CYS A 136 4.28 -15.03 11.72
CA CYS A 136 4.98 -13.84 11.24
C CYS A 136 5.67 -14.10 9.89
N ALA A 137 5.37 -13.23 8.93
CA ALA A 137 5.95 -13.19 7.58
C ALA A 137 5.70 -11.80 6.98
N GLU A 138 6.06 -11.63 5.71
CA GLU A 138 5.63 -10.49 4.89
C GLU A 138 4.31 -10.84 4.17
N TRP A 139 3.35 -9.92 4.18
CA TRP A 139 2.00 -10.15 3.64
C TRP A 139 1.52 -8.98 2.78
N TRP A 140 0.84 -9.32 1.68
CA TRP A 140 0.11 -8.39 0.83
C TRP A 140 -1.27 -8.94 0.49
N VAL A 141 -2.24 -8.04 0.31
CA VAL A 141 -3.62 -8.38 -0.06
C VAL A 141 -3.95 -7.76 -1.41
N LEU A 142 -4.36 -8.61 -2.35
CA LEU A 142 -4.73 -8.25 -3.71
C LEU A 142 -6.25 -8.40 -3.87
N LEU A 143 -6.93 -7.32 -4.28
CA LEU A 143 -8.37 -7.36 -4.56
C LEU A 143 -8.61 -7.65 -6.04
N PRO A 144 -9.50 -8.61 -6.38
CA PRO A 144 -9.86 -8.88 -7.76
C PRO A 144 -10.71 -7.74 -8.34
N LEU A 145 -10.25 -7.14 -9.44
CA LEU A 145 -10.89 -6.01 -10.13
C LEU A 145 -12.19 -6.41 -10.86
N GLU A 146 -12.26 -7.65 -11.34
CA GLU A 146 -13.40 -8.14 -12.13
C GLU A 146 -14.64 -8.42 -11.30
N GLN A 147 -14.49 -8.58 -9.98
CA GLN A 147 -15.59 -9.13 -9.19
C GLN A 147 -16.67 -8.12 -8.84
N GLN A 148 -16.39 -6.81 -8.79
CA GLN A 148 -17.36 -5.72 -8.54
C GLN A 148 -16.81 -4.38 -9.04
N VAL A 149 -17.67 -3.35 -9.20
CA VAL A 149 -17.24 -1.99 -9.58
C VAL A 149 -16.31 -1.43 -8.50
N ILE A 150 -15.02 -1.68 -8.65
CA ILE A 150 -13.98 -1.15 -7.78
C ILE A 150 -13.59 0.22 -8.33
N ARG A 151 -13.83 1.24 -7.51
CA ARG A 151 -13.27 2.58 -7.75
C ARG A 151 -12.14 2.82 -6.78
N HIS A 152 -11.00 3.30 -7.25
CA HIS A 152 -9.95 3.74 -6.32
C HIS A 152 -10.17 5.21 -5.99
N GLN A 153 -10.24 5.51 -4.69
CA GLN A 153 -10.23 6.88 -4.20
C GLN A 153 -8.80 7.37 -4.12
N LEU A 154 -8.50 8.39 -4.92
CA LEU A 154 -7.19 8.99 -5.04
C LEU A 154 -7.25 10.47 -4.61
N MET A 155 -6.11 10.97 -4.17
CA MET A 155 -5.87 12.36 -3.87
C MET A 155 -4.86 12.90 -4.87
N CYS A 156 -5.10 14.11 -5.35
CA CYS A 156 -4.20 14.85 -6.20
C CYS A 156 -3.74 16.11 -5.48
N THR A 157 -2.44 16.26 -5.26
CA THR A 157 -1.86 17.41 -4.54
C THR A 157 -0.75 18.06 -5.37
N PRO A 158 -0.92 19.33 -5.80
CA PRO A 158 0.11 20.04 -6.53
C PRO A 158 1.07 20.77 -5.59
N TYR A 159 2.36 20.70 -5.90
CA TYR A 159 3.45 21.40 -5.20
C TYR A 159 4.24 22.29 -6.15
N ILE A 160 4.64 23.45 -5.64
CA ILE A 160 5.46 24.45 -6.35
C ILE A 160 6.69 24.81 -5.53
N PRO A 161 7.79 25.27 -6.15
CA PRO A 161 8.97 25.72 -5.43
C PRO A 161 8.63 26.86 -4.46
N GLU A 162 9.31 26.93 -3.32
CA GLU A 162 9.17 28.05 -2.38
C GLU A 162 9.72 29.36 -2.96
N GLY A 163 10.83 29.28 -3.71
CA GLY A 163 11.56 30.42 -4.27
C GLY A 163 11.15 30.79 -5.70
N ILE A 164 9.88 31.13 -5.94
CA ILE A 164 9.40 31.48 -7.29
C ILE A 164 9.91 32.87 -7.71
N GLN A 165 10.58 32.92 -8.86
CA GLN A 165 11.02 34.17 -9.49
C GLN A 165 10.11 34.57 -10.64
N ARG A 166 9.70 35.84 -10.67
CA ARG A 166 8.81 36.36 -11.72
C ARG A 166 9.45 36.21 -13.10
N GLY A 167 8.70 35.66 -14.04
CA GLY A 167 9.13 35.51 -15.44
C GLY A 167 10.06 34.32 -15.71
N LYS A 168 10.33 33.48 -14.71
CA LYS A 168 11.03 32.20 -14.90
C LYS A 168 10.03 31.06 -15.01
N GLU A 169 10.40 30.04 -15.78
CA GLU A 169 9.71 28.75 -15.78
C GLU A 169 9.80 28.14 -14.38
N ILE A 170 8.73 27.43 -13.99
CA ILE A 170 8.66 26.68 -12.74
C ILE A 170 8.33 25.24 -13.06
N GLU A 171 8.92 24.33 -12.29
CA GLU A 171 8.52 22.93 -12.25
C GLU A 171 7.40 22.77 -11.22
N VAL A 172 6.39 21.97 -11.55
CA VAL A 172 5.26 21.66 -10.66
C VAL A 172 5.27 20.17 -10.41
N HIS A 173 5.37 19.76 -9.15
CA HIS A 173 5.21 18.36 -8.79
C HIS A 173 3.74 18.07 -8.57
N LEU A 174 3.20 17.07 -9.27
CA LEU A 174 1.84 16.60 -9.09
C LEU A 174 1.85 15.23 -8.44
N HIS A 175 1.43 15.16 -7.19
CA HIS A 175 1.36 13.91 -6.45
C HIS A 175 -0.04 13.32 -6.56
N VAL A 176 -0.14 12.14 -7.16
CA VAL A 176 -1.35 11.33 -7.20
C VAL A 176 -1.14 10.11 -6.32
N HIS A 177 -1.95 9.96 -5.29
CA HIS A 177 -1.78 8.89 -4.32
C HIS A 177 -3.12 8.38 -3.77
N ALA A 178 -3.11 7.20 -3.16
CA ALA A 178 -4.30 6.67 -2.50
C ALA A 178 -4.76 7.59 -1.35
N ASP A 179 -6.07 7.67 -1.09
CA ASP A 179 -6.62 8.30 0.11
C ASP A 179 -6.43 7.39 1.35
N LEU A 180 -5.19 7.28 1.84
CA LEU A 180 -4.86 6.54 3.06
C LEU A 180 -4.09 7.40 4.07
N PRO A 181 -4.18 7.08 5.38
CA PRO A 181 -3.38 7.73 6.41
C PRO A 181 -1.87 7.60 6.16
N GLY A 182 -1.13 8.65 6.53
CA GLY A 182 0.34 8.68 6.51
C GLY A 182 0.97 9.06 5.17
N ILE A 183 0.29 8.78 4.05
CA ILE A 183 0.79 9.06 2.70
C ILE A 183 1.10 10.54 2.51
N ASN A 184 0.11 11.39 2.79
CA ASN A 184 0.26 12.83 2.59
C ASN A 184 1.36 13.39 3.50
N THR A 185 1.56 12.81 4.68
CA THR A 185 2.63 13.21 5.60
C THR A 185 4.02 12.83 5.09
N GLU A 186 4.15 11.70 4.39
CA GLU A 186 5.38 11.29 3.71
C GLU A 186 5.68 12.21 2.52
N VAL A 187 4.72 12.38 1.61
CA VAL A 187 4.83 13.27 0.44
C VAL A 187 5.19 14.70 0.87
N LEU A 188 4.48 15.27 1.85
CA LEU A 188 4.74 16.62 2.34
C LEU A 188 6.16 16.76 2.92
N ARG A 189 6.68 15.72 3.56
CA ARG A 189 8.03 15.71 4.12
C ARG A 189 9.08 15.74 3.02
N ASP A 190 8.89 14.91 2.00
CA ASP A 190 9.80 14.80 0.85
C ASP A 190 9.81 16.09 0.01
N GLU A 191 8.64 16.69 -0.20
CA GLU A 191 8.50 17.97 -0.93
C GLU A 191 9.12 19.14 -0.15
N LYS A 192 8.87 19.22 1.17
CA LYS A 192 9.54 20.24 2.01
C LYS A 192 11.05 20.10 2.01
N HIS A 193 11.57 18.87 2.01
CA HIS A 193 13.02 18.63 1.93
C HIS A 193 13.62 19.16 0.62
N GLN A 194 12.83 19.19 -0.44
CA GLN A 194 13.20 19.72 -1.75
C GLN A 194 12.87 21.23 -1.93
N ALA A 195 12.47 21.92 -0.86
CA ALA A 195 12.04 23.33 -0.89
C ALA A 195 10.81 23.57 -1.79
N TYR A 196 9.87 22.64 -1.78
CA TYR A 196 8.55 22.76 -2.38
C TYR A 196 7.46 22.95 -1.31
N ARG A 197 6.40 23.65 -1.69
CA ARG A 197 5.20 23.88 -0.87
C ARG A 197 3.94 23.52 -1.63
N GLU A 198 2.92 23.12 -0.89
CA GLU A 198 1.59 22.86 -1.45
C GLU A 198 1.04 24.14 -2.11
N ALA A 199 0.69 24.04 -3.38
CA ALA A 199 0.16 25.15 -4.17
C ALA A 199 -1.36 25.30 -3.98
N HIS A 200 -2.02 24.17 -3.79
CA HIS A 200 -3.47 24.08 -3.62
C HIS A 200 -3.82 22.85 -2.79
N ARG A 201 -4.96 22.94 -2.08
CA ARG A 201 -5.52 21.82 -1.31
C ARG A 201 -5.60 20.54 -2.15
N SER A 202 -5.24 19.42 -1.54
CA SER A 202 -5.45 18.08 -2.12
C SER A 202 -6.89 17.90 -2.60
N VAL A 203 -7.06 17.47 -3.85
CA VAL A 203 -8.36 17.26 -4.48
C VAL A 203 -8.65 15.75 -4.56
N PRO A 204 -9.78 15.28 -4.02
CA PRO A 204 -10.18 13.88 -4.15
C PRO A 204 -10.76 13.61 -5.54
N PHE A 205 -10.45 12.46 -6.11
CA PHE A 205 -11.08 11.96 -7.32
C PHE A 205 -11.15 10.43 -7.30
N SER A 206 -12.05 9.86 -8.10
CA SER A 206 -12.20 8.42 -8.20
C SER A 206 -11.90 7.93 -9.59
N ILE A 207 -11.08 6.89 -9.71
CA ILE A 207 -10.88 6.18 -10.97
C ILE A 207 -11.61 4.85 -10.95
N ILE A 208 -12.14 4.43 -12.11
CA ILE A 208 -12.61 3.07 -12.30
C ILE A 208 -11.44 2.30 -12.91
N SER A 209 -11.13 1.13 -12.37
CA SER A 209 -10.03 0.30 -12.87
C SER A 209 -10.38 -0.30 -14.23
N HIS A 210 -10.08 0.45 -15.28
CA HIS A 210 -9.97 -0.03 -16.66
C HIS A 210 -8.54 0.21 -17.13
N SER A 211 -8.02 -0.66 -18.01
CA SER A 211 -6.70 -0.44 -18.61
C SER A 211 -6.70 0.88 -19.39
N GLY A 212 -5.79 1.79 -19.05
CA GLY A 212 -5.63 3.07 -19.74
C GLY A 212 -4.65 3.99 -19.01
N ASP A 213 -4.09 4.94 -19.74
CA ASP A 213 -3.13 5.90 -19.20
C ASP A 213 -3.86 7.06 -18.50
N VAL A 214 -3.29 7.54 -17.40
CA VAL A 214 -3.73 8.80 -16.78
C VAL A 214 -3.11 9.96 -17.55
N THR A 215 -3.95 10.78 -18.19
CA THR A 215 -3.50 11.97 -18.90
C THR A 215 -3.63 13.20 -18.01
N VAL A 216 -2.54 13.92 -17.82
CA VAL A 216 -2.54 15.24 -17.16
C VAL A 216 -2.45 16.31 -18.24
N ALA A 217 -3.50 17.12 -18.38
CA ALA A 217 -3.53 18.24 -19.29
C ALA A 217 -3.64 19.55 -18.51
N ARG A 218 -2.91 20.57 -18.98
CA ARG A 218 -3.06 21.93 -18.47
C ARG A 218 -4.20 22.59 -19.22
N ASP A 219 -5.28 22.89 -18.51
CA ASP A 219 -6.32 23.76 -19.05
C ASP A 219 -5.97 25.22 -18.75
N CYS A 220 -5.66 25.99 -19.79
CA CYS A 220 -5.38 27.41 -19.68
C CYS A 220 -6.27 28.15 -20.65
N GLU A 221 -7.42 28.62 -20.15
CA GLU A 221 -8.17 29.65 -20.83
C GLU A 221 -7.32 30.93 -20.89
N GLY A 222 -6.67 31.16 -22.04
CA GLY A 222 -6.35 32.50 -22.51
C GLY A 222 -4.90 32.98 -22.55
N LYS A 223 -3.87 32.28 -22.04
CA LYS A 223 -2.44 32.65 -22.28
C LYS A 223 -1.51 31.44 -22.35
N ILE A 224 -0.86 31.30 -23.50
CA ILE A 224 0.17 30.30 -23.79
C ILE A 224 1.40 30.59 -22.93
N ALA A 225 1.74 29.69 -22.02
CA ALA A 225 3.11 29.58 -21.53
C ALA A 225 3.78 28.48 -22.37
N GLU A 226 4.91 28.79 -23.00
CA GLU A 226 5.69 27.80 -23.74
C GLU A 226 6.18 26.71 -22.80
N THR A 227 6.10 25.46 -23.23
CA THR A 227 6.55 24.28 -22.50
C THR A 227 7.70 23.63 -23.25
N LYS A 228 8.84 23.42 -22.59
CA LYS A 228 9.79 22.38 -22.99
C LYS A 228 9.35 21.06 -22.37
N GLY A 229 8.49 20.33 -23.08
CA GLY A 229 8.18 18.94 -22.74
C GLY A 229 9.33 18.04 -23.16
N SER A 230 10.29 17.81 -22.27
CA SER A 230 11.20 16.67 -22.41
C SER A 230 10.61 15.48 -21.66
N GLY A 231 10.12 14.50 -22.41
CA GLY A 231 9.87 13.15 -21.91
C GLY A 231 8.49 12.91 -21.33
N ALA A 232 8.09 11.64 -21.34
CA ALA A 232 7.01 11.13 -20.50
C ALA A 232 7.19 11.71 -19.09
N VAL A 233 6.17 12.40 -18.59
CA VAL A 233 6.18 12.91 -17.23
C VAL A 233 6.21 11.68 -16.34
N GLU A 234 7.39 11.41 -15.77
CA GLU A 234 7.60 10.36 -14.79
C GLU A 234 6.87 10.80 -13.51
N ALA A 235 5.56 10.56 -13.48
CA ALA A 235 4.81 10.59 -12.26
C ALA A 235 5.46 9.53 -11.36
N ARG A 236 6.20 9.98 -10.34
CA ARG A 236 6.56 9.12 -9.21
C ARG A 236 5.27 8.84 -8.47
N PHE A 237 4.56 7.82 -8.93
CA PHE A 237 3.41 7.30 -8.23
C PHE A 237 3.91 6.71 -6.92
N TYR A 238 3.67 7.38 -5.80
CA TYR A 238 3.88 6.78 -4.47
C TYR A 238 2.89 5.63 -4.17
N TYR A 239 2.02 5.33 -5.14
CA TYR A 239 1.27 4.09 -5.25
C TYR A 239 1.39 3.69 -6.70
N GLU A 240 2.34 2.83 -7.01
CA GLU A 240 2.15 1.95 -8.15
C GLU A 240 0.81 1.25 -7.87
N LEU A 241 -0.27 1.70 -8.51
CA LEU A 241 -1.41 0.84 -8.79
C LEU A 241 -0.77 -0.22 -9.66
N ILE A 242 -0.21 -1.25 -9.03
CA ILE A 242 0.49 -2.30 -9.71
C ILE A 242 -0.58 -3.07 -10.48
N PHE A 243 -0.94 -2.53 -11.64
CA PHE A 243 -1.28 -3.32 -12.80
C PHE A 243 0.00 -4.06 -13.11
N ILE A 244 0.19 -5.17 -12.42
CA ILE A 244 1.30 -6.04 -12.73
C ILE A 244 1.01 -6.51 -14.17
N ARG A 245 1.78 -5.94 -15.09
CA ARG A 245 1.90 -6.38 -16.46
C ARG A 245 3.35 -6.09 -16.84
N ASN A 246 4.13 -7.16 -16.79
CA ASN A 246 5.51 -7.27 -17.27
C ASN A 246 5.96 -6.13 -18.19
N LYS A 247 6.81 -5.24 -17.66
CA LYS A 247 8.08 -4.83 -18.28
C LYS A 247 8.92 -4.08 -17.25
N LEU A 248 10.18 -4.49 -17.12
CA LEU A 248 11.23 -3.81 -16.39
C LEU A 248 11.18 -2.29 -16.61
N TRP A 249 11.33 -1.53 -15.53
CA TRP A 249 12.00 -0.24 -15.59
C TRP A 249 13.08 -0.19 -14.51
N GLU A 250 14.29 -0.58 -14.91
CA GLU A 250 15.52 -0.03 -14.32
C GLU A 250 15.76 1.33 -14.99
N LEU A 251 15.95 2.39 -14.20
CA LEU A 251 16.69 3.56 -14.64
C LEU A 251 17.78 3.87 -13.61
N THR A 252 18.93 3.22 -13.82
CA THR A 252 20.19 3.66 -13.24
C THR A 252 20.64 4.95 -13.94
N LYS A 253 20.83 6.01 -13.16
CA LYS A 253 21.51 7.22 -13.61
C LYS A 253 22.99 6.87 -13.79
N ARG A 254 23.46 6.65 -15.03
CA ARG A 254 24.89 6.78 -15.33
C ARG A 254 25.17 8.24 -15.68
N SER A 255 26.21 8.74 -15.01
CA SER A 255 26.85 10.06 -15.11
C SER A 255 26.95 10.61 -16.53
#